data_AF-A0A938TUT0-F1
#
_entry.id   AF-A0A938TUT0-F1
#
_cell.length_a   1.000
_cell.length_b   1.000
_cell.length_c   1.000
_cell.angle_alpha   90.00
_cell.angle_beta   90.00
_cell.angle_gamma   90.00
#
_symmetry.space_group_name_H-M   'P 1'
#
loop_
_entity.id
_entity.type
_entity.pdbx_description
1 polymer ?
#
loop_
_entity_poly.entity_id
_entity_poly.type
_entity_poly.pdbx_seq_one_letter_code
_entity_poly.pdbx_strand_id
1 'polypeptide(L)'
;MKRFAKVQFALAIVLGVAALRYASAAFGAEGAEATHNELRALKDGVTAAFNKLGASGKEEDLDAVLRYAHKNVVLNAMNGARAVGHDGIRRYFRQTMVGENRTVQSVQHEFNVDALSVLYGDDTAIAYGDTRGKYVLTGGVNLDVKATWLGTMVKENDKWLIAGFQFAPSIFENPIAQQLERTLYWLAAAAGLVGLLIGYLLGRRRKARSLLR
;
A
#
# COMPACT_ATOMS: atom_id res chain seq x y z
N MET A 1 -45.56 -16.03 -52.42
CA MET A 1 -45.74 -16.40 -51.00
C MET A 1 -44.54 -17.09 -50.35
N LYS A 2 -43.97 -18.19 -50.90
CA LYS A 2 -42.86 -18.95 -50.25
C LYS A 2 -41.56 -18.16 -49.99
N ARG A 3 -41.22 -17.14 -50.79
CA ARG A 3 -40.02 -16.29 -50.58
C ARG A 3 -40.18 -15.31 -49.41
N PHE A 4 -41.38 -14.78 -49.18
CA PHE A 4 -41.67 -13.86 -48.07
C PHE A 4 -41.56 -14.56 -46.70
N ALA A 5 -42.07 -15.79 -46.60
CA ALA A 5 -41.96 -16.60 -45.38
C ALA A 5 -40.51 -16.95 -45.03
N LYS A 6 -39.65 -17.25 -46.02
CA LYS A 6 -38.22 -17.51 -45.79
C LYS A 6 -37.45 -16.27 -45.33
N VAL A 7 -37.79 -15.09 -45.85
CA VAL A 7 -37.16 -13.82 -45.44
C VAL A 7 -37.59 -13.43 -44.02
N GLN A 8 -38.87 -13.59 -43.67
CA GLN A 8 -39.33 -13.35 -42.29
C GLN A 8 -38.71 -14.33 -41.29
N PHE A 9 -38.53 -15.61 -41.67
CA PHE A 9 -37.89 -16.60 -40.80
C PHE A 9 -36.40 -16.32 -40.59
N ALA A 10 -35.68 -15.92 -41.64
CA ALA A 10 -34.27 -15.53 -41.54
C ALA A 10 -34.09 -14.25 -40.69
N LEU A 11 -34.98 -13.25 -40.84
CA LEU A 11 -34.94 -12.02 -40.05
C LEU A 11 -35.24 -12.28 -38.56
N ALA A 12 -36.17 -13.18 -38.26
CA ALA A 12 -36.49 -13.58 -36.88
C ALA A 12 -35.28 -14.29 -36.19
N ILE A 13 -34.53 -15.11 -36.93
CA ILE A 13 -33.32 -15.76 -36.40
C ILE A 13 -32.22 -14.72 -36.12
N VAL A 14 -31.98 -13.78 -37.05
CA VAL A 14 -30.96 -12.74 -36.86
C VAL A 14 -31.29 -11.84 -35.66
N LEU A 15 -32.57 -11.46 -35.51
CA LEU A 15 -33.04 -10.67 -34.37
C LEU A 15 -32.95 -11.47 -33.04
N GLY A 16 -33.26 -12.76 -33.05
CA GLY A 16 -33.12 -13.63 -31.88
C GLY A 16 -31.66 -13.79 -31.42
N VAL A 17 -30.72 -13.96 -32.36
CA VAL A 17 -29.29 -14.07 -32.05
C VAL A 17 -28.73 -12.74 -31.53
N ALA A 18 -29.16 -11.61 -32.09
CA ALA A 18 -28.76 -10.29 -31.61
C ALA A 18 -29.28 -10.01 -30.18
N ALA A 19 -30.56 -10.33 -29.91
CA ALA A 19 -31.14 -10.18 -28.58
C ALA A 19 -30.44 -11.06 -27.53
N LEU A 20 -30.10 -12.30 -27.87
CA LEU A 20 -29.39 -13.20 -26.97
C LEU A 20 -27.98 -12.69 -26.65
N ARG A 21 -27.24 -12.18 -27.64
CA ARG A 21 -25.91 -11.58 -27.42
C ARG A 21 -25.98 -10.32 -26.55
N TYR A 22 -27.01 -9.49 -26.75
CA TYR A 22 -27.20 -8.29 -25.95
C TYR A 22 -27.51 -8.63 -24.48
N ALA A 23 -28.37 -9.63 -24.24
CA ALA A 23 -28.69 -10.11 -22.90
C ALA A 23 -27.46 -10.73 -22.20
N SER A 24 -26.66 -11.55 -22.89
CA SER A 24 -25.42 -12.11 -22.32
C SER A 24 -24.37 -11.04 -22.00
N ALA A 25 -24.23 -10.02 -22.86
CA ALA A 25 -23.30 -8.91 -22.61
C ALA A 25 -23.75 -8.04 -21.43
N ALA A 26 -25.05 -7.74 -21.32
CA ALA A 26 -25.62 -6.99 -20.21
C ALA A 26 -25.47 -7.77 -18.88
N PHE A 27 -25.76 -9.08 -18.88
CA PHE A 27 -25.58 -9.92 -17.70
C PHE A 27 -24.11 -10.04 -17.29
N GLY A 28 -23.19 -10.15 -18.25
CA GLY A 28 -21.75 -10.13 -17.98
C GLY A 28 -21.27 -8.80 -17.39
N ALA A 29 -21.79 -7.67 -17.86
CA ALA A 29 -21.47 -6.35 -17.31
C ALA A 29 -22.03 -6.16 -15.89
N GLU A 30 -23.24 -6.65 -15.61
CA GLU A 30 -23.85 -6.60 -14.29
C GLU A 30 -23.11 -7.47 -13.27
N GLY A 31 -22.69 -8.69 -13.67
CA GLY A 31 -21.86 -9.57 -12.86
C GLY A 31 -20.47 -9.00 -12.57
N ALA A 32 -19.86 -8.33 -13.56
CA ALA A 32 -18.57 -7.65 -13.38
C ALA A 32 -18.69 -6.46 -12.40
N GLU A 33 -19.75 -5.64 -12.50
CA GLU A 33 -19.95 -4.52 -11.58
C GLU A 33 -20.25 -5.00 -10.16
N ALA A 34 -21.04 -6.06 -9.99
CA ALA A 34 -21.24 -6.69 -8.69
C ALA A 34 -19.90 -7.15 -8.08
N THR A 35 -19.06 -7.80 -8.89
CA THR A 35 -17.71 -8.23 -8.47
C THR A 35 -16.83 -7.05 -8.08
N HIS A 36 -16.84 -5.96 -8.85
CA HIS A 36 -16.10 -4.75 -8.49
C HIS A 36 -16.59 -4.14 -7.17
N ASN A 37 -17.89 -4.16 -6.90
CA ASN A 37 -18.44 -3.72 -5.62
C ASN A 37 -17.97 -4.59 -4.44
N GLU A 38 -17.93 -5.91 -4.60
CA GLU A 38 -17.36 -6.82 -3.59
C GLU A 38 -15.88 -6.51 -3.31
N LEU A 39 -15.09 -6.24 -4.35
CA LEU A 39 -13.67 -5.91 -4.23
C LEU A 39 -13.45 -4.52 -3.58
N ARG A 40 -14.31 -3.54 -3.85
CA ARG A 40 -14.30 -2.24 -3.14
C ARG A 40 -14.61 -2.43 -1.66
N ALA A 41 -15.63 -3.22 -1.34
CA ALA A 41 -15.98 -3.54 0.05
C ALA A 41 -14.84 -4.28 0.78
N LEU A 42 -14.13 -5.20 0.11
CA LEU A 42 -12.92 -5.84 0.63
C LEU A 42 -11.84 -4.80 0.96
N LYS A 43 -11.55 -3.89 0.02
CA LYS A 43 -10.56 -2.81 0.20
C LYS A 43 -10.92 -1.92 1.39
N ASP A 44 -12.16 -1.48 1.49
CA ASP A 44 -12.61 -0.61 2.58
C ASP A 44 -12.56 -1.35 3.93
N GLY A 45 -13.00 -2.61 3.96
CA GLY A 45 -12.96 -3.45 5.15
C GLY A 45 -11.54 -3.72 5.66
N VAL A 46 -10.60 -4.08 4.78
CA VAL A 46 -9.21 -4.30 5.17
C VAL A 46 -8.53 -2.99 5.57
N THR A 47 -8.82 -1.88 4.90
CA THR A 47 -8.28 -0.56 5.26
C THR A 47 -8.73 -0.15 6.66
N ALA A 48 -10.02 -0.29 6.96
CA ALA A 48 -10.56 0.00 8.28
C ALA A 48 -9.94 -0.89 9.37
N ALA A 49 -9.84 -2.20 9.12
CA ALA A 49 -9.21 -3.13 10.06
C ALA A 49 -7.73 -2.81 10.28
N PHE A 50 -6.99 -2.50 9.22
CA PHE A 50 -5.57 -2.17 9.29
C PHE A 50 -5.33 -0.86 10.04
N ASN A 51 -6.13 0.17 9.79
CA ASN A 51 -6.03 1.44 10.51
C ASN A 51 -6.40 1.29 11.99
N LYS A 52 -7.36 0.42 12.31
CA LYS A 52 -7.68 0.07 13.70
C LYS A 52 -6.51 -0.62 14.40
N LEU A 53 -5.90 -1.61 13.75
CA LEU A 53 -4.66 -2.25 14.22
C LEU A 53 -3.55 -1.22 14.41
N GLY A 54 -3.38 -0.30 13.45
CA GLY A 54 -2.40 0.77 13.53
C GLY A 54 -2.62 1.72 14.70
N ALA A 55 -3.87 1.99 15.08
CA ALA A 55 -4.18 2.81 16.24
C ALA A 55 -4.00 2.05 17.57
N SER A 56 -4.41 0.79 17.63
CA SER A 56 -4.48 0.02 18.88
C SER A 56 -3.20 -0.73 19.22
N GLY A 57 -2.50 -1.26 18.21
CA GLY A 57 -1.37 -2.18 18.38
C GLY A 57 -1.72 -3.49 19.07
N LYS A 58 -2.97 -3.95 18.98
CA LYS A 58 -3.44 -5.14 19.71
C LYS A 58 -3.56 -6.38 18.82
N GLU A 59 -3.40 -7.55 19.42
CA GLU A 59 -3.44 -8.83 18.70
C GLU A 59 -4.85 -9.12 18.13
N GLU A 60 -5.93 -8.74 18.81
CA GLU A 60 -7.30 -8.95 18.33
C GLU A 60 -7.62 -8.13 17.06
N ASP A 61 -6.97 -6.98 16.88
CA ASP A 61 -7.15 -6.18 15.67
C ASP A 61 -6.30 -6.73 14.52
N LEU A 62 -5.19 -7.40 14.82
CA LEU A 62 -4.44 -8.17 13.84
C LEU A 62 -5.25 -9.39 13.35
N ASP A 63 -5.97 -10.06 14.25
CA ASP A 63 -6.94 -11.10 13.86
C ASP A 63 -7.99 -10.56 12.89
N ALA A 64 -8.49 -9.34 13.15
CA ALA A 64 -9.48 -8.71 12.28
C ALA A 64 -8.92 -8.44 10.87
N VAL A 65 -7.65 -8.02 10.74
CA VAL A 65 -6.99 -7.87 9.44
C VAL A 65 -6.87 -9.22 8.73
N LEU A 66 -6.44 -10.27 9.45
CA LEU A 66 -6.23 -11.61 8.87
C LEU A 66 -7.50 -12.26 8.33
N ARG A 67 -8.70 -11.83 8.78
CA ARG A 67 -9.99 -12.30 8.21
C ARG A 67 -10.20 -11.91 6.75
N TYR A 68 -9.44 -10.93 6.24
CA TYR A 68 -9.46 -10.52 4.84
C TYR A 68 -8.35 -11.18 4.01
N ALA A 69 -7.45 -11.93 4.64
CA ALA A 69 -6.32 -12.57 3.99
C ALA A 69 -6.56 -14.08 3.80
N HIS A 70 -6.20 -14.59 2.63
CA HIS A 70 -6.22 -16.02 2.37
C HIS A 70 -5.21 -16.75 3.27
N LYS A 71 -5.46 -18.01 3.61
CA LYS A 71 -4.58 -18.81 4.51
C LYS A 71 -3.13 -18.89 4.01
N ASN A 72 -2.93 -18.88 2.69
CA ASN A 72 -1.62 -18.92 2.03
C ASN A 72 -1.16 -17.55 1.53
N VAL A 73 -1.65 -16.47 2.13
CA VAL A 73 -1.29 -15.10 1.73
C VAL A 73 0.22 -14.85 1.73
N VAL A 74 0.71 -14.07 0.77
CA VAL A 74 2.10 -13.60 0.75
C VAL A 74 2.13 -12.08 0.85
N LEU A 75 2.84 -11.56 1.85
CA LEU A 75 3.11 -10.14 2.02
C LEU A 75 4.58 -9.87 1.75
N ASN A 76 4.87 -8.98 0.81
CA ASN A 76 6.18 -8.33 0.68
C ASN A 76 6.09 -6.93 1.32
N ALA A 77 6.76 -6.78 2.45
CA ALA A 77 6.77 -5.54 3.23
C ALA A 77 7.75 -4.51 2.66
N MET A 78 7.58 -3.25 3.08
CA MET A 78 8.36 -2.10 2.60
C MET A 78 9.86 -2.20 2.89
N ASN A 79 10.25 -2.95 3.92
CA ASN A 79 11.64 -3.18 4.30
C ASN A 79 12.26 -4.41 3.59
N GLY A 80 11.58 -4.96 2.58
CA GLY A 80 12.00 -6.16 1.86
C GLY A 80 11.76 -7.48 2.61
N ALA A 81 11.20 -7.44 3.82
CA ALA A 81 10.81 -8.66 4.53
C ALA A 81 9.64 -9.34 3.81
N ARG A 82 9.66 -10.68 3.81
CA ARG A 82 8.57 -11.50 3.29
C ARG A 82 7.88 -12.24 4.43
N ALA A 83 6.56 -12.12 4.49
CA ALA A 83 5.70 -12.86 5.40
C ALA A 83 4.78 -13.79 4.58
N VAL A 84 4.70 -15.06 4.98
CA VAL A 84 3.92 -16.09 4.28
C VAL A 84 2.94 -16.72 5.25
N GLY A 85 1.69 -16.84 4.81
CA GLY A 85 0.57 -17.33 5.59
C GLY A 85 0.25 -16.43 6.79
N HIS A 86 -0.80 -16.79 7.52
CA HIS A 86 -1.23 -16.03 8.70
C HIS A 86 -0.14 -16.00 9.78
N ASP A 87 0.58 -17.09 10.02
CA ASP A 87 1.65 -17.14 11.04
C ASP A 87 2.85 -16.26 10.69
N GLY A 88 3.26 -16.21 9.42
CA GLY A 88 4.31 -15.33 8.96
C GLY A 88 3.91 -13.86 9.12
N ILE A 89 2.67 -13.53 8.76
CA ILE A 89 2.12 -12.18 8.93
C ILE A 89 2.07 -11.80 10.41
N ARG A 90 1.60 -12.70 11.29
CA ARG A 90 1.60 -12.45 12.73
C ARG A 90 2.98 -12.12 13.27
N ARG A 91 3.96 -12.95 12.91
CA ARG A 91 5.34 -12.74 13.33
C ARG A 91 5.87 -11.36 12.93
N TYR A 92 5.60 -10.95 11.69
CA TYR A 92 6.00 -9.64 11.18
C TYR A 92 5.32 -8.49 11.94
N PHE A 93 3.98 -8.53 12.12
CA PHE A 93 3.25 -7.45 12.79
C PHE A 93 3.50 -7.39 14.30
N ARG A 94 3.81 -8.50 14.96
CA ARG A 94 4.25 -8.51 16.37
C ARG A 94 5.59 -7.84 16.60
N GLN A 95 6.47 -7.82 15.60
CA GLN A 95 7.75 -7.11 15.72
C GLN A 95 7.59 -5.62 15.40
N THR A 96 6.66 -5.31 14.49
CA THR A 96 6.55 -3.96 13.92
C THR A 96 5.48 -3.10 14.55
N MET A 97 4.30 -3.64 14.88
CA MET A 97 3.10 -2.86 15.23
C MET A 97 2.38 -3.29 16.51
N VAL A 98 2.59 -4.51 17.00
CA VAL A 98 1.92 -5.07 18.18
C VAL A 98 2.91 -5.30 19.32
N GLY A 99 2.45 -5.14 20.57
CA GLY A 99 3.25 -5.39 21.77
C GLY A 99 4.11 -4.21 22.23
N GLU A 100 4.76 -4.37 23.38
CA GLU A 100 5.46 -3.27 24.07
C GLU A 100 6.74 -2.80 23.37
N ASN A 101 7.43 -3.71 22.66
CA ASN A 101 8.69 -3.43 21.95
C ASN A 101 8.50 -3.18 20.44
N ARG A 102 7.28 -2.81 20.03
CA ARG A 102 6.98 -2.51 18.62
C ARG A 102 7.80 -1.35 18.10
N THR A 103 8.14 -1.37 16.81
CA THR A 103 8.88 -0.29 16.14
C THR A 103 7.97 0.88 15.74
N VAL A 104 6.72 0.58 15.38
CA VAL A 104 5.69 1.53 14.96
C VAL A 104 4.67 1.66 16.08
N GLN A 105 4.60 2.84 16.69
CA GLN A 105 3.64 3.17 17.74
C GLN A 105 2.24 3.35 17.18
N SER A 106 2.11 4.03 16.04
CA SER A 106 0.85 4.08 15.31
C SER A 106 1.05 4.24 13.81
N VAL A 107 0.05 3.81 13.04
CA VAL A 107 0.01 4.04 11.60
C VAL A 107 -1.42 4.26 11.13
N GLN A 108 -1.56 5.12 10.14
CA GLN A 108 -2.79 5.29 9.37
C GLN A 108 -2.46 5.30 7.89
N HIS A 109 -3.15 4.46 7.12
CA HIS A 109 -3.06 4.43 5.67
C HIS A 109 -4.36 4.90 5.02
N GLU A 110 -4.17 5.61 3.93
CA GLU A 110 -5.18 5.81 2.89
C GLU A 110 -4.72 5.00 1.67
N PHE A 111 -5.59 4.12 1.16
CA PHE A 111 -5.35 3.37 -0.08
C PHE A 111 -6.21 3.96 -1.17
N ASN A 112 -5.58 4.38 -2.26
CA ASN A 112 -6.27 4.78 -3.48
C ASN A 112 -6.09 3.70 -4.53
N VAL A 113 -7.11 3.52 -5.36
CA VAL A 113 -7.08 2.56 -6.46
C VAL A 113 -7.05 3.36 -7.76
N ASP A 114 -6.11 3.04 -8.65
CA ASP A 114 -5.91 3.80 -9.88
C ASP A 114 -6.97 3.50 -10.94
N ALA A 115 -7.51 2.28 -10.92
CA ALA A 115 -8.48 1.78 -11.90
C ALA A 115 -9.38 0.69 -11.30
N LEU A 116 -10.38 0.23 -12.07
CA LEU A 116 -11.11 -0.98 -11.72
C LEU A 116 -10.14 -2.18 -11.65
N SER A 117 -10.41 -3.09 -10.71
CA SER A 117 -9.64 -4.33 -10.60
C SER A 117 -9.65 -5.09 -11.92
N VAL A 118 -8.51 -5.63 -12.32
CA VAL A 118 -8.45 -6.51 -13.48
C VAL A 118 -8.92 -7.89 -13.05
N LEU A 119 -10.03 -8.37 -13.63
CA LEU A 119 -10.60 -9.69 -13.35
C LEU A 119 -9.99 -10.74 -14.28
N TYR A 120 -9.62 -11.89 -13.71
CA TYR A 120 -9.14 -13.06 -14.43
C TYR A 120 -10.08 -14.22 -14.11
N GLY A 121 -11.06 -14.47 -14.98
CA GLY A 121 -12.17 -15.36 -14.66
C GLY A 121 -13.06 -14.79 -13.55
N ASP A 122 -13.75 -15.68 -12.84
CA ASP A 122 -14.77 -15.30 -11.84
C ASP A 122 -14.22 -15.27 -10.40
N ASP A 123 -12.99 -15.75 -10.20
CA ASP A 123 -12.44 -16.03 -8.87
C ASP A 123 -11.09 -15.35 -8.59
N THR A 124 -10.51 -14.63 -9.55
CA THR A 124 -9.19 -14.00 -9.40
C THR A 124 -9.23 -12.55 -9.85
N ALA A 125 -8.60 -11.67 -9.08
CA ALA A 125 -8.53 -10.25 -9.40
C ALA A 125 -7.19 -9.63 -8.99
N ILE A 126 -6.77 -8.60 -9.73
CA ILE A 126 -5.60 -7.78 -9.43
C ILE A 126 -6.04 -6.33 -9.28
N ALA A 127 -5.57 -5.65 -8.22
CA ALA A 127 -5.77 -4.23 -8.01
C ALA A 127 -4.44 -3.56 -7.65
N TYR A 128 -4.29 -2.30 -8.02
CA TYR A 128 -3.10 -1.51 -7.73
C TYR A 128 -3.47 -0.04 -7.55
N GLY A 129 -2.54 0.68 -6.92
CA GLY A 129 -2.61 2.12 -6.82
C GLY A 129 -1.55 2.68 -5.90
N ASP A 130 -1.83 3.84 -5.31
CA ASP A 130 -0.95 4.47 -4.34
C ASP A 130 -1.54 4.50 -2.93
N THR A 131 -0.66 4.74 -1.97
CA THR A 131 -1.01 4.91 -0.57
C THR A 131 -0.19 6.03 0.04
N ARG A 132 -0.82 6.74 0.97
CA ARG A 132 -0.14 7.63 1.91
C ARG A 132 -0.28 7.06 3.31
N GLY A 133 0.85 6.70 3.90
CA GLY A 133 0.94 6.18 5.26
C GLY A 133 1.53 7.22 6.20
N LYS A 134 0.81 7.54 7.28
CA LYS A 134 1.32 8.36 8.37
C LYS A 134 1.73 7.44 9.51
N TYR A 135 3.02 7.43 9.83
CA TYR A 135 3.60 6.59 10.86
C TYR A 135 4.09 7.44 12.03
N VAL A 136 3.88 6.94 13.23
CA VAL A 136 4.57 7.39 14.45
C VAL A 136 5.43 6.23 14.91
N LEU A 137 6.75 6.42 14.93
CA LEU A 137 7.68 5.42 15.42
C LEU A 137 7.78 5.48 16.94
N THR A 138 8.15 4.36 17.54
CA THR A 138 8.53 4.29 18.96
C THR A 138 9.74 5.20 19.17
N GLY A 139 9.55 6.27 19.95
CA GLY A 139 10.50 7.39 20.06
C GLY A 139 9.95 8.74 19.55
N GLY A 140 8.73 8.77 19.01
CA GLY A 140 8.01 10.00 18.66
C GLY A 140 8.32 10.58 17.28
N VAL A 141 9.05 9.85 16.44
CA VAL A 141 9.35 10.28 15.06
C VAL A 141 8.14 10.09 14.18
N ASN A 142 7.71 11.16 13.51
CA ASN A 142 6.61 11.13 12.55
C ASN A 142 7.15 10.99 11.13
N LEU A 143 6.63 10.02 10.36
CA LEU A 143 6.98 9.80 8.96
C LEU A 143 5.71 9.85 8.10
N ASP A 144 5.75 10.62 7.02
CA ASP A 144 4.77 10.55 5.94
C ASP A 144 5.41 9.78 4.78
N VAL A 145 4.87 8.61 4.47
CA VAL A 145 5.42 7.71 3.47
C VAL A 145 4.42 7.52 2.33
N LYS A 146 4.84 7.93 1.14
CA LYS A 146 4.17 7.62 -0.12
C LYS A 146 4.70 6.32 -0.69
N ALA A 147 3.80 5.41 -1.04
CA ALA A 147 4.14 4.14 -1.66
C ALA A 147 3.13 3.77 -2.74
N THR A 148 3.55 2.93 -3.68
CA THR A 148 2.63 2.19 -4.55
C THR A 148 2.36 0.82 -3.96
N TRP A 149 1.22 0.25 -4.31
CA TRP A 149 0.85 -1.09 -3.86
C TRP A 149 0.25 -1.93 -4.99
N LEU A 150 0.41 -3.24 -4.86
CA LEU A 150 -0.19 -4.25 -5.74
C LEU A 150 -0.84 -5.32 -4.86
N GLY A 151 -2.11 -5.57 -5.10
CA GLY A 151 -2.90 -6.61 -4.45
C GLY A 151 -3.35 -7.67 -5.45
N THR A 152 -3.25 -8.92 -5.05
CA THR A 152 -3.84 -10.07 -5.74
C THR A 152 -4.88 -10.69 -4.84
N MET A 153 -6.10 -10.87 -5.36
CA MET A 153 -7.23 -11.40 -4.62
C MET A 153 -7.72 -12.68 -5.28
N VAL A 154 -8.20 -13.60 -4.45
CA VAL A 154 -8.85 -14.85 -4.86
C VAL A 154 -10.20 -14.98 -4.15
N LYS A 155 -11.19 -15.59 -4.81
CA LYS A 155 -12.49 -15.90 -4.23
C LYS A 155 -12.47 -17.35 -3.73
N GLU A 156 -12.64 -17.55 -2.42
CA GLU A 156 -12.75 -18.87 -1.79
C GLU A 156 -14.06 -18.90 -0.99
N ASN A 157 -14.91 -19.91 -1.23
CA ASN A 157 -16.24 -20.04 -0.57
C ASN A 157 -17.09 -18.76 -0.68
N ASP A 158 -17.23 -18.24 -1.90
CA ASP A 158 -17.96 -17.01 -2.24
C ASP A 158 -17.44 -15.72 -1.57
N LYS A 159 -16.25 -15.77 -0.97
CA LYS A 159 -15.63 -14.63 -0.30
C LYS A 159 -14.31 -14.24 -0.97
N TRP A 160 -14.17 -12.97 -1.33
CA TRP A 160 -12.89 -12.43 -1.77
C TRP A 160 -11.90 -12.28 -0.62
N LEU A 161 -10.68 -12.74 -0.85
CA LEU A 161 -9.58 -12.73 0.10
C LEU A 161 -8.30 -12.26 -0.59
N ILE A 162 -7.44 -11.56 0.15
CA ILE A 162 -6.13 -11.14 -0.32
C ILE A 162 -5.20 -12.36 -0.32
N ALA A 163 -4.71 -12.77 -1.49
CA ALA A 163 -3.73 -13.84 -1.66
C ALA A 163 -2.30 -13.30 -1.75
N GLY A 164 -2.12 -12.08 -2.27
CA GLY A 164 -0.82 -11.44 -2.38
C GLY A 164 -0.94 -9.95 -2.13
N PHE A 165 0.04 -9.38 -1.42
CA PHE A 165 0.13 -7.93 -1.25
C PHE A 165 1.59 -7.48 -1.24
N GLN A 166 1.89 -6.41 -1.96
CA GLN A 166 3.20 -5.78 -1.98
C GLN A 166 3.07 -4.28 -1.76
N PHE A 167 3.91 -3.75 -0.88
CA PHE A 167 4.18 -2.32 -0.76
C PHE A 167 5.53 -1.98 -1.37
N ALA A 168 5.57 -0.96 -2.22
CA ALA A 168 6.79 -0.41 -2.79
C ALA A 168 6.87 1.09 -2.48
N PRO A 169 7.63 1.52 -1.46
CA PRO A 169 7.86 2.94 -1.23
C PRO A 169 8.64 3.54 -2.41
N SER A 170 8.27 4.75 -2.83
CA SER A 170 9.05 5.46 -3.86
C SER A 170 10.35 5.95 -3.24
N ILE A 171 11.48 5.31 -3.58
CA ILE A 171 12.80 5.67 -3.05
C ILE A 171 13.29 7.05 -3.49
N PHE A 172 12.73 7.60 -4.57
CA PHE A 172 13.11 8.90 -5.14
C PHE A 172 12.22 10.05 -4.68
N GLU A 173 11.03 9.76 -4.13
CA GLU A 173 10.11 10.76 -3.58
C GLU A 173 10.03 10.72 -2.04
N ASN A 174 10.91 9.95 -1.38
CA ASN A 174 10.87 9.75 0.07
C ASN A 174 11.53 10.92 0.82
N PRO A 175 10.81 11.65 1.70
CA PRO A 175 11.34 12.80 2.44
C PRO A 175 12.52 12.49 3.38
N ILE A 176 12.90 11.23 3.58
CA ILE A 176 14.12 10.86 4.32
C ILE A 176 15.34 11.54 3.70
N ALA A 177 15.42 11.69 2.37
CA ALA A 177 16.51 12.44 1.74
C ALA A 177 16.50 13.92 2.17
N GLN A 178 15.34 14.58 2.18
CA GLN A 178 15.24 16.00 2.57
C GLN A 178 15.47 16.23 4.07
N GLN A 179 15.02 15.33 4.94
CA GLN A 179 15.29 15.44 6.39
C GLN A 179 16.74 15.13 6.73
N LEU A 180 17.36 14.17 6.04
CA LEU A 180 18.79 13.89 6.17
C LEU A 180 19.62 15.06 5.65
N GLU A 181 19.27 15.62 4.49
CA GLU A 181 19.89 16.85 3.96
C GLU A 181 19.79 18.00 4.96
N ARG A 182 18.60 18.29 5.49
CA ARG A 182 18.43 19.39 6.46
C ARG A 182 19.23 19.19 7.75
N THR A 183 19.35 17.95 8.22
CA THR A 183 20.18 17.60 9.39
C THR A 183 21.66 17.71 9.09
N LEU A 184 22.10 17.24 7.91
CA LEU A 184 23.47 17.38 7.42
C LEU A 184 23.86 18.85 7.22
N TYR A 185 22.96 19.69 6.69
CA TYR A 185 23.20 21.12 6.55
C TYR A 185 23.39 21.80 7.90
N TRP A 186 22.57 21.48 8.91
CA TRP A 186 22.75 22.04 10.26
C TRP A 186 24.00 21.53 10.96
N LEU A 187 24.35 20.25 10.81
CA LEU A 187 25.62 19.69 11.31
C LEU A 187 26.82 20.35 10.63
N ALA A 188 26.78 20.54 9.31
CA ALA A 188 27.84 21.20 8.56
C ALA A 188 27.99 22.68 8.96
N ALA A 189 26.88 23.40 9.16
CA ALA A 189 26.89 24.78 9.65
C ALA A 189 27.48 24.89 11.07
N ALA A 190 27.09 23.98 11.97
CA ALA A 190 27.63 23.93 13.33
C ALA A 190 29.13 23.59 13.34
N ALA A 191 29.56 22.60 12.55
CA ALA A 191 30.97 22.24 12.42
C ALA A 191 31.81 23.38 11.81
N GLY A 192 31.27 24.11 10.83
CA GLY A 192 31.93 25.28 10.23
C GLY A 192 32.15 26.41 11.24
N LEU A 193 31.14 26.71 12.08
CA LEU A 193 31.25 27.72 13.15
C LEU A 193 32.30 27.33 14.19
N VAL A 194 32.34 26.06 14.60
CA VAL A 194 33.33 25.55 15.55
C VAL A 194 34.74 25.60 14.93
N GLY A 195 34.88 25.21 13.66
CA GLY A 195 36.15 25.30 12.93
C GLY A 195 36.68 26.73 12.83
N LEU A 196 35.80 27.70 12.57
CA LEU A 196 36.15 29.12 12.55
C LEU A 196 36.59 29.63 13.93
N LEU A 197 35.90 29.25 15.00
CA LEU A 197 36.27 29.62 16.37
C LEU A 197 37.64 29.05 16.75
N ILE A 198 37.88 27.77 16.46
CA ILE A 198 39.17 27.12 16.73
C ILE A 198 40.29 27.79 15.90
N GLY A 199 40.05 28.00 14.60
CA GLY A 199 40.99 28.68 13.72
C GLY A 199 41.33 30.10 14.18
N TYR A 200 40.32 30.86 14.62
CA TYR A 200 40.48 32.19 15.17
C TYR A 200 41.32 32.20 16.46
N LEU A 201 41.03 31.30 17.40
CA LEU A 201 41.75 31.18 18.67
C LEU A 201 43.22 30.75 18.47
N LEU A 202 43.47 29.80 17.58
CA LEU A 202 44.82 29.36 17.23
C LEU A 202 45.60 30.45 16.47
N GLY A 203 44.94 31.17 15.57
CA GLY A 203 45.52 32.31 14.86
C GLY A 203 45.92 33.45 15.80
N ARG A 204 45.09 33.76 16.80
CA ARG A 204 45.40 34.75 17.85
C ARG A 204 46.61 34.34 18.69
N ARG A 205 46.71 33.05 19.07
CA ARG A 205 47.84 32.55 19.86
C ARG A 205 49.17 32.58 19.11
N ARG A 206 49.17 32.37 17.79
CA ARG A 206 50.39 32.48 16.97
C ARG A 206 50.86 33.92 16.81
N LYS A 207 49.95 34.88 16.58
CA LYS A 207 50.30 36.32 16.54
C LYS A 207 50.85 36.84 17.88
N ALA A 208 50.29 36.39 19.00
CA ALA A 208 50.80 36.78 20.32
C ALA A 208 52.21 36.22 20.60
N ARG A 209 52.53 35.03 20.08
CA ARG A 209 53.84 34.38 20.26
C ARG A 209 54.93 34.92 19.33
N SER A 210 54.56 35.51 18.18
CA SER A 210 55.51 36.15 17.25
C SER A 210 55.88 37.59 17.63
N LEU A 211 55.18 38.20 18.61
CA LEU A 211 55.49 39.53 19.16
C LEU A 211 56.38 39.45 20.41
N LEU A 212 56.74 38.24 20.87
CA LEU A 212 57.58 37.96 22.04
C LEU A 212 58.93 37.30 21.65
N ARG A 213 59.30 37.35 20.37
CA ARG A 213 60.63 36.99 19.83
C ARG A 213 61.20 38.19 19.10
#